data_AF-A0A961X0P2-F1
#
_entry.id   AF-A0A961X0P2-F1
#
_cell.length_a   1.000
_cell.length_b   1.000
_cell.length_c   1.000
_cell.angle_alpha   90.00
_cell.angle_beta   90.00
_cell.angle_gamma   90.00
#
_symmetry.space_group_name_H-M   'P 1'
#
loop_
_entity.id
_entity.type
_entity.pdbx_description
1 polymer ?
#
loop_
_entity_poly.entity_id
_entity_poly.type
_entity_poly.pdbx_seq_one_letter_code
_entity_poly.pdbx_strand_id
1 'polypeptide(L)'
;DRLDGGDGFDQADYSQDGAVTIDLVRNIFSGAANGDQFISIEGVIGGFGNNVMKGNGADNTFSVTGGDSRLVGRSGNDTLLGASGADLLQGGSGNDTMNGGANNDRLLGNNGADTMNGSFGDDLLNAGNGNDVMTGGLGNDVFVFNGRNAGQDTITDFEDGRDVIRFKTALVDSFDDLAIAGNGSDHVTVVYGDQSIEIFGNNPITLTADDFAII
;
A
#
# COMPACT_ATOMS: atom_id res chain seq x y z
N ASP A 1 26.07 -14.72 -8.22
CA ASP A 1 26.85 -14.57 -6.97
C ASP A 1 26.20 -15.23 -5.78
N ARG A 2 26.98 -15.51 -4.73
CA ARG A 2 26.43 -15.89 -3.42
C ARG A 2 26.46 -14.64 -2.55
N LEU A 3 25.29 -14.17 -2.15
CA LEU A 3 25.08 -13.02 -1.27
C LEU A 3 24.65 -13.55 0.10
N ASP A 4 25.48 -13.32 1.11
CA ASP A 4 25.31 -13.81 2.48
C ASP A 4 25.43 -12.63 3.42
N GLY A 5 24.30 -12.12 3.91
CA GLY A 5 24.23 -10.92 4.74
C GLY A 5 24.69 -11.13 6.19
N GLY A 6 24.39 -12.31 6.74
CA GLY A 6 24.72 -12.64 8.12
C GLY A 6 23.72 -12.06 9.11
N ASP A 7 24.23 -11.36 10.14
CA ASP A 7 23.41 -10.74 11.19
C ASP A 7 23.17 -9.26 10.84
N GLY A 8 21.92 -8.81 10.98
CA GLY A 8 21.57 -7.40 10.80
C GLY A 8 20.58 -7.23 9.65
N PHE A 9 20.59 -6.05 9.05
CA PHE A 9 19.86 -5.76 7.82
C PHE A 9 20.86 -5.75 6.67
N ASP A 10 20.62 -6.59 5.68
CA ASP A 10 21.49 -6.72 4.52
C ASP A 10 20.72 -6.52 3.22
N GLN A 11 21.35 -5.83 2.27
CA GLN A 11 20.69 -5.39 1.03
C GLN A 11 21.48 -5.81 -0.22
N ALA A 12 20.78 -6.44 -1.16
CA ALA A 12 21.28 -6.63 -2.52
C ALA A 12 20.85 -5.46 -3.41
N ASP A 13 21.75 -4.99 -4.27
CA ASP A 13 21.53 -3.82 -5.12
C ASP A 13 21.68 -4.19 -6.60
N TYR A 14 20.58 -4.09 -7.34
CA TYR A 14 20.50 -4.24 -8.80
C TYR A 14 20.08 -2.93 -9.48
N SER A 15 20.15 -1.78 -8.79
CA SER A 15 19.62 -0.49 -9.26
C SER A 15 20.17 -0.04 -10.61
N GLN A 16 21.36 -0.50 -10.99
CA GLN A 16 22.03 -0.18 -12.26
C GLN A 16 21.86 -1.26 -13.33
N ASP A 17 21.12 -2.33 -13.00
CA ASP A 17 20.90 -3.48 -13.87
C ASP A 17 19.48 -3.47 -14.47
N GLY A 18 19.15 -4.53 -15.20
CA GLY A 18 17.78 -4.77 -15.66
C GLY A 18 16.87 -5.34 -14.57
N ALA A 19 15.60 -5.53 -14.91
CA ALA A 19 14.61 -6.07 -14.00
C ALA A 19 15.01 -7.42 -13.38
N VAL A 20 14.59 -7.62 -12.13
CA VAL A 20 14.77 -8.86 -11.37
C VAL A 20 13.44 -9.53 -11.06
N THR A 21 13.47 -10.87 -10.98
CA THR A 21 12.44 -11.63 -10.29
C THR A 21 13.08 -12.35 -9.12
N ILE A 22 12.63 -12.04 -7.90
CA ILE A 22 13.16 -12.54 -6.64
C ILE A 22 12.00 -13.08 -5.78
N ASP A 23 12.12 -14.31 -5.28
CA ASP A 23 11.25 -14.87 -4.24
C ASP A 23 12.13 -15.51 -3.16
N LEU A 24 12.26 -14.82 -2.01
CA LEU A 24 13.16 -15.21 -0.92
C LEU A 24 12.75 -16.53 -0.23
N VAL A 25 11.50 -16.96 -0.36
CA VAL A 25 11.03 -18.25 0.20
C VAL A 25 11.23 -19.39 -0.81
N ARG A 26 10.89 -19.14 -2.08
CA ARG A 26 10.99 -20.17 -3.12
C ARG A 26 12.39 -20.31 -3.71
N ASN A 27 13.31 -19.42 -3.35
CA ASN A 27 14.63 -19.30 -3.95
C ASN A 27 14.57 -19.21 -5.48
N ILE A 28 13.66 -18.36 -5.98
CA ILE A 28 13.51 -18.08 -7.41
C ILE A 28 14.19 -16.75 -7.69
N PHE A 29 15.28 -16.79 -8.47
CA PHE A 29 16.07 -15.62 -8.85
C PHE A 29 16.30 -15.63 -10.36
N SER A 30 15.80 -14.62 -11.06
CA SER A 30 15.96 -14.48 -12.53
C SER A 30 16.07 -13.01 -12.96
N GLY A 31 16.27 -12.78 -14.25
CA GLY A 31 16.63 -11.46 -14.77
C GLY A 31 18.08 -11.13 -14.40
N ALA A 32 18.32 -9.92 -13.90
CA ALA A 32 19.66 -9.54 -13.44
C ALA A 32 20.16 -10.40 -12.25
N ALA A 33 19.25 -10.98 -11.45
CA ALA A 33 19.58 -11.87 -10.35
C ALA A 33 19.77 -13.35 -10.76
N ASN A 34 19.79 -13.67 -12.06
CA ASN A 34 19.85 -15.06 -12.51
C ASN A 34 21.18 -15.74 -12.16
N GLY A 35 21.10 -16.81 -11.37
CA GLY A 35 22.27 -17.54 -10.87
C GLY A 35 22.78 -17.02 -9.54
N ASP A 36 22.10 -16.03 -8.95
CA ASP A 36 22.40 -15.56 -7.61
C ASP A 36 21.79 -16.46 -6.53
N GLN A 37 22.38 -16.41 -5.34
CA GLN A 37 21.88 -17.08 -4.13
C GLN A 37 21.83 -16.06 -3.01
N PHE A 38 20.68 -15.92 -2.37
CA PHE A 38 20.45 -15.02 -1.25
C PHE A 38 20.39 -15.80 0.05
N ILE A 39 21.13 -15.36 1.05
CA ILE A 39 21.16 -15.94 2.40
C ILE A 39 21.18 -14.77 3.37
N SER A 40 20.21 -14.74 4.28
CA SER A 40 20.02 -13.63 5.22
C SER A 40 20.07 -12.27 4.51
N ILE A 41 19.19 -12.09 3.54
CA ILE A 41 19.01 -10.81 2.84
C ILE A 41 17.57 -10.38 3.08
N GLU A 42 17.41 -9.18 3.63
CA GLU A 42 16.13 -8.55 3.95
C GLU A 42 15.84 -7.40 2.98
N GLY A 43 16.88 -6.82 2.39
CA GLY A 43 16.81 -5.70 1.48
C GLY A 43 17.07 -6.08 0.02
N VAL A 44 16.29 -5.54 -0.91
CA VAL A 44 16.57 -5.64 -2.35
C VAL A 44 16.23 -4.32 -3.03
N ILE A 45 17.17 -3.78 -3.80
CA ILE A 45 16.92 -2.72 -4.78
C ILE A 45 16.86 -3.34 -6.17
N GLY A 46 15.72 -3.22 -6.84
CA GLY A 46 15.50 -3.69 -8.21
C GLY A 46 16.01 -2.71 -9.25
N GLY A 47 16.43 -3.26 -10.38
CA GLY A 47 16.89 -2.49 -11.53
C GLY A 47 15.76 -1.91 -12.36
N PHE A 48 16.11 -1.40 -13.53
CA PHE A 48 15.17 -0.76 -14.44
C PHE A 48 14.18 -1.77 -15.05
N GLY A 49 12.90 -1.38 -15.09
CA GLY A 49 11.82 -2.15 -15.71
C GLY A 49 11.01 -2.95 -14.71
N ASN A 50 10.15 -3.84 -15.21
CA ASN A 50 9.12 -4.46 -14.39
C ASN A 50 9.72 -5.55 -13.48
N ASN A 51 9.87 -5.24 -12.19
CA ASN A 51 10.42 -6.15 -11.20
C ASN A 51 9.33 -6.99 -10.54
N VAL A 52 9.69 -8.19 -10.07
CA VAL A 52 8.82 -9.01 -9.22
C VAL A 52 9.60 -9.44 -7.99
N MET A 53 9.30 -8.89 -6.82
CA MET A 53 9.98 -9.22 -5.57
C MET A 53 8.99 -9.74 -4.54
N LYS A 54 9.37 -10.82 -3.86
CA LYS A 54 8.57 -11.45 -2.81
C LYS A 54 9.46 -11.77 -1.62
N GLY A 55 9.08 -11.22 -0.48
CA GLY A 55 9.77 -11.29 0.80
C GLY A 55 9.63 -12.65 1.45
N ASN A 56 9.92 -12.74 2.73
CA ASN A 56 9.83 -13.96 3.51
C ASN A 56 8.96 -13.74 4.76
N GLY A 57 9.38 -14.21 5.93
CA GLY A 57 8.64 -14.01 7.17
C GLY A 57 9.29 -12.99 8.11
N ALA A 58 10.33 -12.32 7.64
CA ALA A 58 11.06 -11.26 8.33
C ALA A 58 10.74 -9.92 7.70
N ASP A 59 11.03 -8.85 8.43
CA ASP A 59 10.90 -7.46 7.99
C ASP A 59 11.80 -7.24 6.76
N ASN A 60 11.20 -7.04 5.58
CA ASN A 60 11.90 -6.85 4.31
C ASN A 60 11.82 -5.41 3.83
N THR A 61 12.83 -4.95 3.09
CA THR A 61 12.84 -3.61 2.48
C THR A 61 13.10 -3.73 0.98
N PHE A 62 12.07 -3.54 0.18
CA PHE A 62 12.15 -3.60 -1.27
C PHE A 62 11.92 -2.23 -1.89
N SER A 63 12.80 -1.88 -2.82
CA SER A 63 12.62 -0.71 -3.67
C SER A 63 12.98 -1.05 -5.11
N VAL A 64 12.46 -0.27 -6.06
CA VAL A 64 12.81 -0.37 -7.48
C VAL A 64 13.15 1.01 -8.03
N THR A 65 13.77 1.06 -9.21
CA THR A 65 14.10 2.34 -9.87
C THR A 65 13.05 2.79 -10.88
N GLY A 66 12.05 1.95 -11.17
CA GLY A 66 10.87 2.25 -11.99
C GLY A 66 10.40 1.06 -12.83
N GLY A 67 9.36 1.27 -13.64
CA GLY A 67 8.64 0.23 -14.39
C GLY A 67 7.58 -0.47 -13.55
N ASP A 68 6.54 -1.00 -14.21
CA ASP A 68 5.36 -1.60 -13.56
C ASP A 68 5.75 -2.86 -12.76
N SER A 69 5.98 -2.70 -11.46
CA SER A 69 6.59 -3.69 -10.58
C SER A 69 5.57 -4.30 -9.62
N ARG A 70 5.87 -5.52 -9.15
CA ARG A 70 5.10 -6.21 -8.12
C ARG A 70 5.97 -6.50 -6.92
N LEU A 71 5.69 -5.85 -5.80
CA LEU A 71 6.40 -6.01 -4.54
C LEU A 71 5.47 -6.66 -3.51
N VAL A 72 5.94 -7.72 -2.84
CA VAL A 72 5.15 -8.46 -1.84
C VAL A 72 6.00 -8.69 -0.61
N GLY A 73 5.61 -8.16 0.55
CA GLY A 73 6.30 -8.35 1.82
C GLY A 73 6.10 -9.75 2.42
N ARG A 74 4.84 -10.16 2.54
CA ARG A 74 4.31 -11.38 3.18
C ARG A 74 4.11 -11.24 4.68
N SER A 75 5.08 -11.61 5.50
CA SER A 75 4.95 -11.51 6.96
C SER A 75 6.16 -10.76 7.48
N GLY A 76 5.95 -9.96 8.52
CA GLY A 76 6.96 -9.01 8.98
C GLY A 76 6.44 -7.59 8.81
N ASN A 77 7.19 -6.62 9.31
CA ASN A 77 6.93 -5.21 9.06
C ASN A 77 7.75 -4.80 7.83
N ASP A 78 7.12 -4.86 6.67
CA ASP A 78 7.79 -4.69 5.39
C ASP A 78 7.79 -3.22 4.95
N THR A 79 8.81 -2.80 4.22
CA THR A 79 8.89 -1.50 3.54
C THR A 79 8.95 -1.73 2.03
N LEU A 80 7.96 -1.24 1.28
CA LEU A 80 7.84 -1.45 -0.17
C LEU A 80 7.75 -0.11 -0.91
N LEU A 81 8.63 0.13 -1.88
CA LEU A 81 8.73 1.39 -2.64
C LEU A 81 8.68 1.12 -4.17
N GLY A 82 7.61 1.55 -4.85
CA GLY A 82 7.36 1.32 -6.28
C GLY A 82 8.05 2.29 -7.26
N ALA A 83 8.34 3.50 -6.80
CA ALA A 83 9.01 4.55 -7.57
C ALA A 83 8.22 5.10 -8.76
N SER A 84 8.27 4.50 -9.95
CA SER A 84 7.52 5.00 -11.11
C SER A 84 7.01 3.84 -11.94
N GLY A 85 5.83 3.98 -12.54
CA GLY A 85 5.16 2.88 -13.23
C GLY A 85 3.89 2.50 -12.48
N ALA A 86 3.04 1.67 -13.09
CA ALA A 86 1.83 1.21 -12.43
C ALA A 86 2.14 0.00 -11.55
N ASP A 87 2.41 0.24 -10.27
CA ASP A 87 2.91 -0.75 -9.34
C ASP A 87 1.80 -1.47 -8.55
N LEU A 88 2.14 -2.69 -8.10
CA LEU A 88 1.33 -3.46 -7.16
C LEU A 88 2.17 -3.78 -5.93
N LEU A 89 1.86 -3.10 -4.83
CA LEU A 89 2.49 -3.28 -3.54
C LEU A 89 1.52 -4.05 -2.62
N GLN A 90 2.04 -5.11 -2.00
CA GLN A 90 1.27 -5.93 -1.07
C GLN A 90 2.09 -6.19 0.19
N GLY A 91 1.73 -5.55 1.30
CA GLY A 91 2.40 -5.68 2.60
C GLY A 91 2.29 -7.11 3.13
N GLY A 92 1.11 -7.46 3.65
CA GLY A 92 0.77 -8.83 4.02
C GLY A 92 0.31 -8.95 5.47
N SER A 93 1.19 -9.34 6.37
CA SER A 93 0.87 -9.43 7.80
C SER A 93 1.96 -8.77 8.60
N GLY A 94 1.59 -7.83 9.46
CA GLY A 94 2.55 -6.99 10.16
C GLY A 94 2.25 -5.53 9.84
N ASN A 95 3.02 -4.61 10.39
CA ASN A 95 2.78 -3.19 10.19
C ASN A 95 3.64 -2.70 9.04
N ASP A 96 3.07 -2.63 7.85
CA ASP A 96 3.81 -2.40 6.62
C ASP A 96 3.85 -0.91 6.26
N THR A 97 4.92 -0.48 5.58
CA THR A 97 5.06 0.86 5.01
C THR A 97 5.16 0.75 3.49
N MET A 98 4.27 1.42 2.77
CA MET A 98 4.18 1.34 1.31
C MET A 98 4.12 2.73 0.68
N ASN A 99 4.93 2.92 -0.37
CA ASN A 99 4.87 4.10 -1.24
C ASN A 99 4.76 3.64 -2.71
N GLY A 100 3.65 3.99 -3.38
CA GLY A 100 3.42 3.69 -4.78
C GLY A 100 4.42 4.42 -5.66
N GLY A 101 4.37 5.75 -5.62
CA GLY A 101 5.35 6.61 -6.26
C GLY A 101 4.68 7.44 -7.34
N ALA A 102 5.04 7.23 -8.60
CA ALA A 102 4.44 7.93 -9.72
C ALA A 102 3.68 6.95 -10.61
N ASN A 103 2.55 7.42 -11.15
CA ASN A 103 1.55 6.66 -11.90
C ASN A 103 0.57 5.93 -10.98
N ASN A 104 -0.40 5.26 -11.61
CA ASN A 104 -1.57 4.74 -10.91
C ASN A 104 -1.25 3.39 -10.26
N ASP A 105 -1.16 3.40 -8.94
CA ASP A 105 -0.68 2.29 -8.14
C ASP A 105 -1.80 1.55 -7.40
N ARG A 106 -1.47 0.34 -6.95
CA ARG A 106 -2.36 -0.49 -6.11
C ARG A 106 -1.62 -0.90 -4.86
N LEU A 107 -2.02 -0.35 -3.73
CA LEU A 107 -1.43 -0.63 -2.42
C LEU A 107 -2.41 -1.49 -1.60
N LEU A 108 -1.93 -2.65 -1.15
CA LEU A 108 -2.72 -3.65 -0.41
C LEU A 108 -2.03 -4.00 0.92
N GLY A 109 -2.47 -3.42 2.04
CA GLY A 109 -1.88 -3.66 3.37
C GLY A 109 -2.14 -5.07 3.89
N ASN A 110 -3.41 -5.48 3.82
CA ASN A 110 -3.98 -6.74 4.29
C ASN A 110 -4.17 -6.81 5.82
N ASN A 111 -3.18 -7.17 6.63
CA ASN A 111 -3.37 -7.24 8.08
C ASN A 111 -2.26 -6.53 8.83
N GLY A 112 -2.63 -5.76 9.83
CA GLY A 112 -1.71 -5.03 10.69
C GLY A 112 -2.01 -3.54 10.63
N ALA A 113 -1.25 -2.72 11.34
CA ALA A 113 -1.42 -1.27 11.28
C ALA A 113 -0.47 -0.72 10.22
N ASP A 114 -1.00 -0.51 9.02
CA ASP A 114 -0.23 -0.18 7.82
C ASP A 114 -0.17 1.33 7.57
N THR A 115 0.91 1.77 6.94
CA THR A 115 1.09 3.14 6.44
C THR A 115 1.27 3.12 4.93
N MET A 116 0.37 3.78 4.21
CA MET A 116 0.29 3.76 2.75
C MET A 116 0.29 5.17 2.16
N ASN A 117 1.07 5.38 1.12
CA ASN A 117 1.13 6.63 0.37
C ASN A 117 1.09 6.33 -1.14
N GLY A 118 0.03 6.74 -1.83
CA GLY A 118 -0.10 6.61 -3.29
C GLY A 118 0.90 7.49 -4.05
N SER A 119 1.04 8.74 -3.59
CA SER A 119 1.94 9.78 -4.09
C SER A 119 1.43 10.51 -5.34
N PHE A 120 1.76 10.11 -6.56
CA PHE A 120 1.27 10.77 -7.77
C PHE A 120 0.56 9.75 -8.67
N GLY A 121 -0.66 10.04 -9.08
CA GLY A 121 -1.44 9.12 -9.93
C GLY A 121 -2.83 8.95 -9.37
N ASP A 122 -3.70 8.28 -10.12
CA ASP A 122 -4.99 7.86 -9.57
C ASP A 122 -4.79 6.50 -8.88
N ASP A 123 -4.65 6.50 -7.57
CA ASP A 123 -4.22 5.34 -6.80
C ASP A 123 -5.38 4.57 -6.17
N LEU A 124 -5.18 3.28 -5.95
CA LEU A 124 -6.11 2.44 -5.18
C LEU A 124 -5.41 1.95 -3.91
N LEU A 125 -5.88 2.45 -2.77
CA LEU A 125 -5.38 2.08 -1.45
C LEU A 125 -6.39 1.18 -0.76
N ASN A 126 -5.98 -0.02 -0.38
CA ASN A 126 -6.78 -0.94 0.43
C ASN A 126 -5.94 -1.39 1.61
N ALA A 127 -6.20 -0.79 2.77
CA ALA A 127 -5.43 -1.07 3.96
C ALA A 127 -5.69 -2.48 4.51
N GLY A 128 -6.94 -2.92 4.49
CA GLY A 128 -7.31 -4.25 4.94
C GLY A 128 -7.83 -4.19 6.37
N ASN A 129 -7.27 -5.02 7.25
CA ASN A 129 -7.62 -5.07 8.65
C ASN A 129 -6.52 -4.40 9.46
N GLY A 130 -6.85 -3.46 10.33
CA GLY A 130 -5.79 -2.71 10.96
C GLY A 130 -6.29 -1.54 11.76
N ASN A 131 -5.38 -0.62 12.07
CA ASN A 131 -5.74 0.77 12.27
C ASN A 131 -4.76 1.50 11.38
N ASP A 132 -5.23 1.86 10.18
CA ASP A 132 -4.34 2.14 9.08
C ASP A 132 -4.26 3.64 8.79
N VAL A 133 -3.15 4.05 8.17
CA VAL A 133 -2.94 5.42 7.71
C VAL A 133 -2.75 5.41 6.20
N MET A 134 -3.60 6.14 5.50
CA MET A 134 -3.59 6.25 4.04
C MET A 134 -3.46 7.72 3.61
N THR A 135 -2.52 7.96 2.71
CA THR A 135 -2.34 9.22 1.97
C THR A 135 -2.55 8.92 0.49
N GLY A 136 -3.54 9.54 -0.14
CA GLY A 136 -3.77 9.38 -1.58
C GLY A 136 -2.67 10.06 -2.38
N GLY A 137 -2.44 11.33 -2.07
CA GLY A 137 -1.51 12.18 -2.80
C GLY A 137 -2.22 12.94 -3.91
N LEU A 138 -1.53 13.10 -5.05
CA LEU A 138 -2.05 13.85 -6.18
C LEU A 138 -2.74 12.90 -7.17
N GLY A 139 -4.04 13.07 -7.33
CA GLY A 139 -4.82 12.33 -8.33
C GLY A 139 -6.29 12.26 -7.94
N ASN A 140 -7.01 11.31 -8.52
CA ASN A 140 -8.33 10.91 -8.07
C ASN A 140 -8.21 9.53 -7.43
N ASP A 141 -8.07 9.51 -6.11
CA ASP A 141 -7.70 8.30 -5.40
C ASP A 141 -8.92 7.52 -4.92
N VAL A 142 -8.73 6.23 -4.70
CA VAL A 142 -9.77 5.38 -4.14
C VAL A 142 -9.29 4.66 -2.89
N PHE A 143 -9.90 5.00 -1.76
CA PHE A 143 -9.69 4.38 -0.47
C PHE A 143 -10.72 3.27 -0.28
N VAL A 144 -10.27 2.02 -0.11
CA VAL A 144 -11.13 0.84 -0.06
C VAL A 144 -11.18 0.28 1.36
N PHE A 145 -12.39 0.17 1.90
CA PHE A 145 -12.65 -0.40 3.22
C PHE A 145 -13.41 -1.72 3.12
N ASN A 146 -12.90 -2.74 3.83
CA ASN A 146 -13.40 -4.11 3.76
C ASN A 146 -13.96 -4.58 5.11
N GLY A 147 -15.06 -5.33 5.07
CA GLY A 147 -15.50 -6.19 6.19
C GLY A 147 -15.80 -5.49 7.52
N ARG A 148 -15.58 -6.22 8.62
CA ARG A 148 -15.88 -5.85 10.03
C ARG A 148 -14.62 -5.64 10.88
N ASN A 149 -13.44 -5.78 10.29
CA ASN A 149 -12.16 -5.72 11.00
C ASN A 149 -11.25 -4.64 10.39
N ALA A 150 -11.81 -3.71 9.63
CA ALA A 150 -11.06 -2.58 9.05
C ALA A 150 -10.36 -1.77 10.15
N GLY A 151 -11.07 -1.55 11.26
CA GLY A 151 -10.62 -0.89 12.47
C GLY A 151 -10.92 0.60 12.46
N GLN A 152 -9.97 1.37 12.98
CA GLN A 152 -10.01 2.82 13.08
C GLN A 152 -8.94 3.40 12.17
N ASP A 153 -9.36 3.82 10.98
CA ASP A 153 -8.45 4.21 9.91
C ASP A 153 -8.37 5.73 9.77
N THR A 154 -7.30 6.21 9.13
CA THR A 154 -7.08 7.61 8.85
C THR A 154 -6.78 7.82 7.37
N ILE A 155 -7.52 8.71 6.72
CA ILE A 155 -7.18 9.28 5.42
C ILE A 155 -6.63 10.69 5.67
N THR A 156 -5.40 10.96 5.24
CA THR A 156 -4.68 12.17 5.66
C THR A 156 -4.91 13.41 4.80
N ASP A 157 -5.38 13.24 3.56
CA ASP A 157 -5.36 14.29 2.55
C ASP A 157 -6.54 14.24 1.56
N PHE A 158 -7.68 13.69 1.97
CA PHE A 158 -8.85 13.50 1.11
C PHE A 158 -9.26 14.80 0.39
N GLU A 159 -9.43 14.73 -0.92
CA GLU A 159 -9.84 15.84 -1.77
C GLU A 159 -11.26 15.63 -2.32
N ASP A 160 -12.20 16.35 -1.71
CA ASP A 160 -13.64 16.38 -2.03
C ASP A 160 -13.90 16.59 -3.54
N GLY A 161 -14.79 15.78 -4.11
CA GLY A 161 -15.14 15.78 -5.53
C GLY A 161 -14.08 15.18 -6.46
N ARG A 162 -12.97 14.65 -5.94
CA ARG A 162 -11.99 13.87 -6.72
C ARG A 162 -11.80 12.47 -6.17
N ASP A 163 -11.55 12.37 -4.88
CA ASP A 163 -11.30 11.10 -4.23
C ASP A 163 -12.59 10.38 -3.90
N VAL A 164 -12.52 9.05 -3.83
CA VAL A 164 -13.68 8.19 -3.57
C VAL A 164 -13.39 7.24 -2.43
N ILE A 165 -14.34 7.15 -1.50
CA ILE A 165 -14.34 6.11 -0.46
C ILE A 165 -15.19 4.95 -0.96
N ARG A 166 -14.58 3.77 -1.07
CA ARG A 166 -15.24 2.57 -1.56
C ARG A 166 -15.43 1.55 -0.46
N PHE A 167 -16.69 1.24 -0.16
CA PHE A 167 -17.04 0.16 0.75
C PHE A 167 -17.25 -1.14 -0.02
N LYS A 168 -16.57 -2.20 0.43
CA LYS A 168 -16.75 -3.59 -0.03
C LYS A 168 -17.13 -4.47 1.15
N THR A 169 -18.25 -4.13 1.77
CA THR A 169 -18.71 -4.75 3.00
C THR A 169 -20.22 -4.77 3.06
N ALA A 170 -20.80 -5.82 3.62
CA ALA A 170 -22.24 -5.88 3.88
C ALA A 170 -22.66 -4.99 5.07
N LEU A 171 -21.72 -4.29 5.71
CA LEU A 171 -22.02 -3.30 6.75
C LEU A 171 -22.59 -1.99 6.20
N VAL A 172 -22.31 -1.69 4.94
CA VAL A 172 -22.71 -0.45 4.28
C VAL A 172 -23.37 -0.88 2.97
N ASP A 173 -24.69 -0.83 2.90
CA ASP A 173 -25.47 -1.08 1.70
C ASP A 173 -26.01 0.21 1.07
N SER A 174 -25.99 1.30 1.82
CA SER A 174 -26.39 2.63 1.37
C SER A 174 -25.69 3.73 2.17
N PHE A 175 -25.73 4.96 1.64
CA PHE A 175 -25.17 6.13 2.32
C PHE A 175 -25.81 6.39 3.69
N ASP A 176 -27.07 5.97 3.88
CA ASP A 176 -27.81 6.15 5.13
C ASP A 176 -27.27 5.28 6.29
N ASP A 177 -26.43 4.28 6.00
CA ASP A 177 -25.76 3.46 7.02
C ASP A 177 -24.58 4.20 7.69
N LEU A 178 -24.17 5.34 7.14
CA LEU A 178 -23.03 6.10 7.60
C LEU A 178 -23.45 7.17 8.61
N ALA A 179 -22.79 7.17 9.77
CA ALA A 179 -22.84 8.29 10.69
C ALA A 179 -21.65 9.22 10.42
N ILE A 180 -21.94 10.42 9.92
CA ILE A 180 -20.93 11.41 9.53
C ILE A 180 -20.94 12.58 10.52
N ALA A 181 -19.80 12.86 11.15
CA ALA A 181 -19.59 13.98 12.06
C ALA A 181 -18.52 14.93 11.52
N GLY A 182 -18.67 16.23 11.76
CA GLY A 182 -17.69 17.23 11.28
C GLY A 182 -17.83 17.61 9.80
N ASN A 183 -18.90 17.18 9.12
CA ASN A 183 -19.10 17.49 7.70
C ASN A 183 -19.11 19.02 7.44
N GLY A 184 -18.39 19.46 6.41
CA GLY A 184 -18.11 20.86 6.11
C GLY A 184 -16.91 21.44 6.89
N SER A 185 -16.07 20.60 7.48
CA SER A 185 -14.81 20.98 8.11
C SER A 185 -13.61 20.25 7.49
N ASP A 186 -12.40 20.61 7.89
CA ASP A 186 -11.15 19.99 7.44
C ASP A 186 -10.88 18.62 8.10
N HIS A 187 -11.75 18.19 9.03
CA HIS A 187 -11.71 16.90 9.69
C HIS A 187 -13.13 16.30 9.82
N VAL A 188 -13.37 15.19 9.14
CA VAL A 188 -14.65 14.48 9.13
C VAL A 188 -14.45 13.07 9.69
N THR A 189 -15.32 12.66 10.61
CA THR A 189 -15.36 11.28 11.09
C THR A 189 -16.53 10.56 10.43
N VAL A 190 -16.26 9.42 9.79
CA VAL A 190 -17.28 8.51 9.24
C VAL A 190 -17.29 7.23 10.06
N VAL A 191 -18.46 6.86 10.59
CA VAL A 191 -18.65 5.63 11.38
C VAL A 191 -19.61 4.70 10.64
N TYR A 192 -19.26 3.42 10.57
CA TYR A 192 -20.07 2.35 9.99
C TYR A 192 -19.92 1.06 10.81
N GLY A 193 -21.03 0.55 11.35
CA GLY A 193 -20.98 -0.54 12.32
C GLY A 193 -20.18 -0.16 13.58
N ASP A 194 -19.12 -0.90 13.87
CA ASP A 194 -18.15 -0.65 14.96
C ASP A 194 -16.80 -0.10 14.45
N GLN A 195 -16.74 0.33 13.18
CA GLN A 195 -15.55 0.84 12.50
C GLN A 195 -15.63 2.36 12.33
N SER A 196 -14.49 3.03 12.17
CA SER A 196 -14.45 4.47 11.88
C SER A 196 -13.32 4.86 10.95
N ILE A 197 -13.52 5.94 10.20
CA ILE A 197 -12.52 6.58 9.36
C ILE A 197 -12.44 8.04 9.79
N GLU A 198 -11.25 8.47 10.17
CA GLU A 198 -10.90 9.87 10.34
C GLU A 198 -10.38 10.41 9.02
N ILE A 199 -11.06 11.40 8.46
CA ILE A 199 -10.77 11.96 7.14
C ILE A 199 -10.30 13.39 7.33
N PHE A 200 -9.07 13.65 6.93
CA PHE A 200 -8.47 14.97 6.93
C PHE A 200 -8.36 15.49 5.50
N GLY A 201 -8.64 16.77 5.31
CA GLY A 201 -8.51 17.45 4.02
C GLY A 201 -7.73 18.75 4.17
N ASN A 202 -7.12 19.21 3.08
CA ASN A 202 -6.46 20.51 3.03
C ASN A 202 -7.46 21.69 3.01
N ASN A 203 -8.73 21.40 2.76
CA ASN A 203 -9.86 22.33 2.75
C ASN A 203 -11.05 21.67 3.45
N PRO A 204 -12.09 22.44 3.81
CA PRO A 204 -13.34 21.86 4.29
C PRO A 204 -13.92 20.83 3.31
N ILE A 205 -14.25 19.65 3.82
CA ILE A 205 -14.79 18.51 3.06
C ILE A 205 -16.31 18.48 3.25
N THR A 206 -17.09 18.38 2.17
CA THR A 206 -18.54 18.17 2.24
C THR A 206 -18.93 16.83 1.62
N LEU A 207 -18.87 15.77 2.43
CA LEU A 207 -19.22 14.43 1.99
C LEU A 207 -20.71 14.32 1.65
N THR A 208 -20.96 13.77 0.46
CA THR A 208 -22.26 13.43 -0.13
C THR A 208 -22.24 11.98 -0.60
N ALA A 209 -23.38 11.47 -1.08
CA ALA A 209 -23.44 10.11 -1.62
C ALA A 209 -22.51 9.88 -2.84
N ASP A 210 -22.14 10.93 -3.58
CA ASP A 210 -21.29 10.82 -4.77
C ASP A 210 -19.81 10.54 -4.41
N ASP A 211 -19.39 10.84 -3.19
CA ASP A 211 -18.04 10.56 -2.67
C ASP A 211 -17.86 9.09 -2.26
N PHE A 212 -18.95 8.31 -2.30
CA PHE A 212 -18.97 6.92 -1.89
C PHE A 212 -19.34 5.97 -3.03
N ALA A 213 -18.56 4.90 -3.16
CA ALA A 213 -18.90 3.76 -3.99
C ALA A 213 -19.23 2.56 -3.09
N ILE A 214 -20.50 2.14 -3.08
CA ILE A 214 -21.00 1.04 -2.26
C ILE A 214 -21.34 -0.14 -3.18
N ILE A 215 -20.76 -1.33 -2.94
CA ILE A 215 -20.84 -2.50 -3.83
C ILE A 215 -20.99 -3.80 -3.04
#